data_AF-A0AAE0TPP1-F1
#
_entry.id   AF-A0AAE0TPP1-F1
#
_cell.length_a   1.000
_cell.length_b   1.000
_cell.length_c   1.000
_cell.angle_alpha   90.00
_cell.angle_beta   90.00
_cell.angle_gamma   90.00
#
_symmetry.space_group_name_H-M   'P 1'
#
loop_
_entity.id
_entity.type
_entity.pdbx_description
1 polymer ?
#
loop_
_entity_poly.entity_id
_entity_poly.type
_entity_poly.pdbx_seq_one_letter_code
_entity_poly.pdbx_strand_id
1 'polypeptide(L)'
;MRAVRKAIDLSGHGLRSTSQSSLRSLAVQRNRSTKSTAPPPDSLGPRWLSEIKQRIGTCLTFGATEEQTHRAGLILSEVARNWRELVVGSEGFLTDPTRRGIHRRGVIWGEMDSMGHVNNVMYNRYAESGRIEWAQKLAQLDPENKKAWSTLFAPTEAGFILRTITTEFKFPMRWPDHISIYHKLHNEPTPDDAAIVLDVVVMSELHQRPAARLSEDILIYDYTRAKKIALPKFMYSMFLETWKLQEEARRVNMEKGARIGEEVRRLEVETWDREGAVEDMGS
;
A
#
# COMPACT_ATOMS: atom_id res chain seq x y z
N MET A 1 -36.80 28.19 40.57
CA MET A 1 -35.85 29.15 41.19
C MET A 1 -34.55 29.16 40.41
N ARG A 2 -34.25 30.31 39.79
CA ARG A 2 -32.99 30.85 39.24
C ARG A 2 -31.92 29.91 38.67
N ALA A 3 -31.82 29.93 37.34
CA ALA A 3 -30.58 29.76 36.60
C ALA A 3 -29.61 30.93 36.87
N VAL A 4 -28.32 30.65 37.04
CA VAL A 4 -27.26 31.67 37.10
C VAL A 4 -26.34 31.47 35.89
N ARG A 5 -26.54 32.34 34.89
CA ARG A 5 -25.55 32.60 33.83
C ARG A 5 -24.45 33.47 34.43
N LYS A 6 -23.19 33.06 34.30
CA LYS A 6 -22.04 33.92 34.58
C LYS A 6 -21.43 34.30 33.23
N ALA A 7 -21.64 35.56 32.83
CA ALA A 7 -20.92 36.19 31.74
C ALA A 7 -19.49 36.48 32.19
N ILE A 8 -18.51 36.20 31.33
CA ILE A 8 -17.14 36.70 31.48
C ILE A 8 -16.91 37.59 30.27
N ASP A 9 -16.83 38.89 30.57
CA ASP A 9 -16.39 39.96 29.71
C ASP A 9 -14.87 40.05 29.80
N LEU A 10 -14.18 39.99 28.67
CA LEU A 10 -12.75 40.26 28.55
C LEU A 10 -12.51 41.02 27.26
N SER A 11 -12.82 42.31 27.30
CA SER A 11 -12.33 43.28 26.32
C SER A 11 -10.83 43.55 26.52
N GLY A 12 -10.06 43.30 25.46
CA GLY A 12 -9.01 44.20 24.98
C GLY A 12 -7.64 44.08 25.62
N HIS A 13 -6.70 43.43 24.93
CA HIS A 13 -5.30 43.86 24.83
C HIS A 13 -4.86 43.71 23.36
N GLY A 14 -4.53 44.85 22.75
CA GLY A 14 -4.11 44.94 21.35
C GLY A 14 -2.71 44.39 21.14
N LEU A 15 -2.56 43.57 20.10
CA LEU A 15 -1.26 43.18 19.55
C LEU A 15 -1.24 43.60 18.08
N ARG A 16 -0.38 44.58 17.79
CA ARG A 16 -0.02 45.00 16.43
C ARG A 16 0.67 43.83 15.73
N SER A 17 0.08 43.32 14.66
CA SER A 17 0.73 42.38 13.75
C SER A 17 1.27 43.16 12.55
N THR A 18 2.59 43.25 12.47
CA THR A 18 3.34 43.74 11.31
C THR A 18 3.23 42.75 10.15
N SER A 19 2.64 43.17 9.03
CA SER A 19 2.66 42.38 7.80
C SER A 19 4.06 42.41 7.18
N GLN A 20 4.82 41.33 7.32
CA GLN A 20 5.97 41.07 6.46
C GLN A 20 5.51 40.27 5.25
N SER A 21 5.41 40.95 4.10
CA SER A 21 5.27 40.32 2.79
C SER A 21 6.57 39.60 2.44
N SER A 22 6.60 38.28 2.64
CA SER A 22 7.67 37.43 2.11
C SER A 22 7.42 37.18 0.62
N LEU A 23 8.12 37.92 -0.24
CA LEU A 23 8.28 37.56 -1.64
C LEU A 23 9.12 36.27 -1.70
N ARG A 24 8.45 35.13 -1.91
CA ARG A 24 9.13 33.87 -2.22
C ARG A 24 9.72 33.98 -3.62
N SER A 25 11.03 34.18 -3.69
CA SER A 25 11.84 33.91 -4.88
C SER A 25 11.54 32.49 -5.38
N LEU A 26 11.00 32.37 -6.59
CA LEU A 26 10.91 31.10 -7.34
C LEU A 26 12.34 30.68 -7.70
N ALA A 27 13.01 29.98 -6.79
CA ALA A 27 14.26 29.31 -7.10
C ALA A 27 13.94 28.20 -8.10
N VAL A 28 14.42 28.35 -9.34
CA VAL A 28 14.46 27.28 -10.33
C VAL A 28 15.20 26.09 -9.71
N GLN A 29 14.45 25.02 -9.38
CA GLN A 29 15.06 23.77 -8.94
C GLN A 29 15.84 23.21 -10.12
N ARG A 30 17.17 23.36 -10.10
CA ARG A 30 18.04 22.65 -11.04
C ARG A 30 17.83 21.15 -10.86
N ASN A 31 17.38 20.47 -11.92
CA ASN A 31 17.27 19.02 -11.95
C ASN A 31 18.65 18.39 -11.69
N ARG A 32 18.73 17.55 -10.66
CA ARG A 32 19.97 16.87 -10.27
C ARG A 32 20.01 15.52 -11.00
N SER A 33 21.15 15.19 -11.61
CA SER A 33 21.35 13.92 -12.33
C SER A 33 20.96 12.72 -11.47
N THR A 34 20.27 11.75 -12.09
CA THR A 34 19.75 10.53 -11.45
C THR A 34 20.69 9.33 -11.55
N LYS A 35 21.96 9.53 -11.94
CA LYS A 35 22.98 8.46 -12.02
C LYS A 35 23.13 7.77 -10.66
N SER A 36 22.64 6.52 -10.57
CA SER A 36 22.87 5.63 -9.44
C SER A 36 23.83 4.53 -9.85
N THR A 37 24.92 4.35 -9.11
CA THR A 37 25.93 3.28 -9.28
C THR A 37 25.78 2.17 -8.23
N ALA A 38 24.66 2.15 -7.50
CA ALA A 38 24.39 1.13 -6.47
C ALA A 38 23.86 -0.17 -7.10
N PRO A 39 24.08 -1.35 -6.47
CA PRO A 39 23.46 -2.60 -6.88
C PRO A 39 21.93 -2.48 -6.90
N PRO A 40 21.23 -3.34 -7.68
CA PRO A 40 19.77 -3.30 -7.76
C PRO A 40 19.18 -3.44 -6.35
N PRO A 41 18.26 -2.56 -5.94
CA PRO A 41 17.70 -2.62 -4.60
C PRO A 41 16.82 -3.86 -4.44
N ASP A 42 16.81 -4.45 -3.23
CA ASP A 42 15.94 -5.60 -2.87
C ASP A 42 14.44 -5.27 -2.91
N SER A 43 14.09 -4.00 -3.13
CA SER A 43 12.73 -3.52 -3.36
C SER A 43 12.75 -2.31 -4.29
N LEU A 44 11.65 -2.05 -5.00
CA LEU A 44 11.52 -0.82 -5.82
C LEU A 44 11.61 0.47 -4.98
N GLY A 45 11.35 0.39 -3.68
CA GLY A 45 11.37 1.50 -2.74
C GLY A 45 10.00 2.14 -2.53
N PRO A 46 9.72 2.73 -1.35
CA PRO A 46 8.39 3.20 -0.96
C PRO A 46 7.88 4.41 -1.77
N ARG A 47 8.77 5.11 -2.47
CA ARG A 47 8.46 6.29 -3.29
C ARG A 47 8.54 6.03 -4.79
N TRP A 48 8.83 4.80 -5.19
CA TRP A 48 9.06 4.42 -6.58
C TRP A 48 7.97 4.94 -7.52
N LEU A 49 6.70 4.71 -7.19
CA LEU A 49 5.58 5.13 -8.03
C LEU A 49 5.53 6.65 -8.22
N SER A 50 5.70 7.41 -7.14
CA SER A 50 5.71 8.88 -7.20
C SER A 50 6.93 9.41 -7.96
N GLU A 51 8.10 8.79 -7.77
CA GLU A 51 9.34 9.18 -8.42
C GLU A 51 9.29 8.90 -9.92
N ILE A 52 8.78 7.73 -10.35
CA ILE A 52 8.57 7.42 -11.76
C ILE A 52 7.67 8.45 -12.44
N LYS A 53 6.52 8.77 -11.82
CA LYS A 53 5.61 9.79 -12.37
C LYS A 53 6.26 11.16 -12.45
N GLN A 54 6.99 11.57 -11.41
CA GLN A 54 7.69 12.84 -11.37
C GLN A 54 8.76 12.90 -12.48
N ARG A 55 9.58 11.86 -12.62
CA ARG A 55 10.64 11.77 -13.63
C ARG A 55 10.09 11.88 -15.04
N ILE A 56 8.99 11.16 -15.35
CA ILE A 56 8.30 11.29 -16.63
C ILE A 56 7.76 12.72 -16.82
N GLY A 57 7.14 13.29 -15.78
CA GLY A 57 6.65 14.67 -15.81
C GLY A 57 7.74 15.69 -16.10
N THR A 58 8.95 15.50 -15.54
CA THR A 58 10.12 16.33 -15.84
C THR A 58 10.50 16.25 -17.31
N CYS A 59 10.57 15.04 -17.89
CA CYS A 59 10.87 14.88 -19.31
C CYS A 59 9.85 15.60 -20.21
N LEU A 60 8.56 15.49 -19.89
CA LEU A 60 7.49 16.13 -20.65
C LEU A 60 7.52 17.66 -20.52
N THR A 61 7.73 18.17 -19.31
CA THR A 61 7.76 19.63 -19.04
C THR A 61 8.98 20.30 -19.67
N PHE A 62 10.11 19.59 -19.76
CA PHE A 62 11.33 20.14 -20.35
C PHE A 62 11.25 20.35 -21.88
N GLY A 63 10.36 19.65 -22.57
CA GLY A 63 10.23 19.69 -24.03
C GLY A 63 10.56 18.36 -24.70
N ALA A 64 9.65 17.40 -24.60
CA ALA A 64 9.77 16.10 -25.25
C ALA A 64 9.26 16.13 -26.70
N THR A 65 9.91 15.39 -27.61
CA THR A 65 9.43 15.19 -28.98
C THR A 65 8.11 14.41 -29.02
N GLU A 66 7.44 14.35 -30.17
CA GLU A 66 6.21 13.55 -30.35
C GLU A 66 6.44 12.06 -30.02
N GLU A 67 7.56 11.48 -30.49
CA GLU A 67 7.92 10.09 -30.21
C GLU A 67 8.22 9.85 -28.72
N GLN A 68 8.93 10.77 -28.07
CA GLN A 68 9.22 10.71 -26.62
C GLN A 68 7.92 10.84 -25.80
N THR A 69 7.03 11.75 -26.20
CA THR A 69 5.74 11.96 -25.57
C THR A 69 4.85 10.72 -25.69
N HIS A 70 4.83 10.09 -26.87
CA HIS A 70 4.12 8.83 -27.07
C HIS A 70 4.66 7.72 -26.15
N ARG A 71 5.99 7.53 -26.09
CA ARG A 71 6.62 6.54 -25.20
C ARG A 71 6.34 6.83 -23.72
N ALA A 72 6.46 8.08 -23.29
CA ALA A 72 6.09 8.49 -21.92
C ALA A 72 4.62 8.18 -21.61
N GLY A 73 3.71 8.42 -22.56
CA GLY A 73 2.30 8.07 -22.47
C GLY A 73 2.06 6.58 -22.28
N LEU A 74 2.77 5.72 -23.01
CA LEU A 74 2.69 4.26 -22.84
C LEU A 74 3.14 3.82 -21.44
N ILE A 75 4.26 4.36 -20.95
CA ILE A 75 4.77 4.05 -19.60
C ILE A 75 3.78 4.51 -18.53
N LEU A 76 3.28 5.75 -18.63
CA LEU A 76 2.28 6.27 -17.69
C LEU A 76 1.00 5.44 -17.71
N SER A 77 0.57 5.01 -18.89
CA SER A 77 -0.61 4.17 -19.04
C SER A 77 -0.44 2.80 -18.37
N GLU A 78 0.75 2.20 -18.48
CA GLU A 78 1.08 0.93 -17.82
C GLU A 78 1.09 1.10 -16.30
N VAL A 79 1.81 2.12 -15.82
CA VAL A 79 1.90 2.45 -14.40
C VAL A 79 0.52 2.76 -13.83
N ALA A 80 -0.30 3.57 -14.50
CA ALA A 80 -1.61 3.97 -14.00
C ALA A 80 -2.60 2.80 -13.85
N ARG A 81 -2.53 1.78 -14.72
CA ARG A 81 -3.40 0.60 -14.63
C ARG A 81 -2.90 -0.41 -13.60
N ASN A 82 -1.59 -0.64 -13.56
CA ASN A 82 -1.00 -1.77 -12.84
C ASN A 82 -0.24 -1.35 -11.57
N TRP A 83 -0.37 -0.10 -11.11
CA TRP A 83 0.39 0.42 -9.97
C TRP A 83 0.27 -0.42 -8.69
N ARG A 84 -0.87 -1.09 -8.42
CA ARG A 84 -1.02 -1.94 -7.23
C ARG A 84 -0.07 -3.12 -7.29
N GLU A 85 -0.05 -3.79 -8.43
CA GLU A 85 0.83 -4.93 -8.69
C GLU A 85 2.30 -4.48 -8.67
N LEU A 86 2.59 -3.32 -9.25
CA LEU A 86 3.93 -2.76 -9.23
C LEU A 86 4.38 -2.35 -7.81
N VAL A 87 3.50 -1.83 -6.96
CA VAL A 87 3.87 -1.34 -5.63
C VAL A 87 3.90 -2.46 -4.58
N VAL A 88 2.82 -3.23 -4.44
CA VAL A 88 2.74 -4.28 -3.42
C VAL A 88 3.06 -5.67 -3.98
N GLY A 89 2.82 -5.90 -5.27
CA GLY A 89 3.21 -7.15 -5.92
C GLY A 89 4.72 -7.32 -6.01
N SER A 90 5.48 -6.22 -6.17
CA SER A 90 6.95 -6.26 -6.06
C SER A 90 7.46 -6.60 -4.67
N GLU A 91 6.60 -6.61 -3.65
CA GLU A 91 6.90 -7.06 -2.29
C GLU A 91 6.38 -8.50 -2.03
N GLY A 92 5.73 -9.11 -3.02
CA GLY A 92 5.14 -10.45 -2.96
C GLY A 92 3.67 -10.49 -2.53
N PHE A 93 2.97 -9.36 -2.44
CA PHE A 93 1.52 -9.39 -2.20
C PHE A 93 0.76 -9.80 -3.47
N LEU A 94 -0.14 -10.79 -3.35
CA LEU A 94 -0.97 -11.22 -4.47
C LEU A 94 -2.13 -10.25 -4.68
N THR A 95 -2.16 -9.59 -5.83
CA THR A 95 -3.18 -8.58 -6.17
C THR A 95 -4.34 -9.12 -7.01
N ASP A 96 -4.20 -10.38 -7.46
CA ASP A 96 -5.19 -11.08 -8.27
C ASP A 96 -6.54 -11.22 -7.54
N PRO A 97 -7.70 -11.08 -8.23
CA PRO A 97 -9.02 -11.19 -7.63
C PRO A 97 -9.27 -12.47 -6.82
N THR A 98 -8.66 -13.59 -7.22
CA THR A 98 -8.81 -14.92 -6.59
C THR A 98 -8.03 -15.07 -5.28
N ARG A 99 -7.08 -14.17 -4.98
CA ARG A 99 -6.23 -14.27 -3.77
C ARG A 99 -6.03 -12.95 -3.02
N ARG A 100 -6.52 -11.81 -3.51
CA ARG A 100 -6.49 -10.53 -2.77
C ARG A 100 -7.49 -10.54 -1.61
N GLY A 101 -7.32 -9.69 -0.59
CA GLY A 101 -8.36 -9.43 0.40
C GLY A 101 -9.45 -8.51 -0.17
N ILE A 102 -9.67 -7.39 0.51
CA ILE A 102 -10.61 -6.34 0.10
C ILE A 102 -10.07 -5.57 -1.10
N HIS A 103 -10.95 -5.25 -2.05
CA HIS A 103 -10.61 -4.42 -3.21
C HIS A 103 -11.48 -3.17 -3.31
N ARG A 104 -10.83 -2.00 -3.32
CA ARG A 104 -11.45 -0.68 -3.52
C ARG A 104 -12.74 -0.48 -2.71
N ARG A 105 -12.74 -0.85 -1.43
CA ARG A 105 -13.86 -0.56 -0.54
C ARG A 105 -13.81 0.91 -0.13
N GLY A 106 -14.93 1.62 -0.25
CA GLY A 106 -15.00 3.02 0.17
C GLY A 106 -14.73 3.16 1.67
N VAL A 107 -13.88 4.12 2.04
CA VAL A 107 -13.81 4.58 3.43
C VAL A 107 -15.16 5.18 3.79
N ILE A 108 -15.68 4.88 4.97
CA ILE A 108 -16.94 5.39 5.47
C ILE A 108 -16.64 6.66 6.28
N TRP A 109 -17.41 7.73 6.05
CA TRP A 109 -17.18 9.02 6.73
C TRP A 109 -17.13 8.90 8.26
N GLY A 110 -17.98 8.05 8.84
CA GLY A 110 -18.03 7.79 10.29
C GLY A 110 -16.85 7.00 10.87
N GLU A 111 -15.89 6.56 10.04
CA GLU A 111 -14.64 5.92 10.49
C GLU A 111 -13.57 6.96 10.86
N MET A 112 -13.81 8.24 10.58
CA MET A 112 -12.96 9.34 11.03
C MET A 112 -13.29 9.74 12.47
N ASP A 113 -12.28 10.22 13.19
CA ASP A 113 -12.47 10.81 14.52
C ASP A 113 -12.36 12.35 14.48
N SER A 114 -12.44 12.98 15.65
CA SER A 114 -12.37 14.44 15.80
C SER A 114 -11.06 15.07 15.30
N MET A 115 -10.00 14.29 15.05
CA MET A 115 -8.73 14.78 14.50
C MET A 115 -8.77 14.88 12.96
N GLY A 116 -9.88 14.51 12.32
CA GLY A 116 -10.11 14.75 10.89
C GLY A 116 -9.39 13.77 9.98
N HIS A 117 -9.17 12.53 10.44
CA HIS A 117 -8.66 11.41 9.67
C HIS A 117 -9.25 10.11 10.20
N VAL A 118 -9.09 9.02 9.44
CA VAL A 118 -9.52 7.67 9.85
C VAL A 118 -8.90 7.34 11.20
N ASN A 119 -9.74 6.89 12.14
CA ASN A 119 -9.30 6.52 13.47
C ASN A 119 -8.34 5.31 13.41
N ASN A 120 -7.32 5.31 14.26
CA ASN A 120 -6.27 4.29 14.28
C ASN A 120 -6.81 2.86 14.47
N VAL A 121 -7.87 2.67 15.26
CA VAL A 121 -8.51 1.35 15.50
C VAL A 121 -9.09 0.77 14.21
N MET A 122 -9.53 1.62 13.27
CA MET A 122 -10.15 1.16 12.02
C MET A 122 -9.18 0.39 11.13
N TYR A 123 -7.88 0.68 11.18
CA TYR A 123 -6.89 -0.06 10.39
C TYR A 123 -6.79 -1.53 10.79
N ASN A 124 -6.90 -1.83 12.10
CA ASN A 124 -6.94 -3.21 12.59
C ASN A 124 -8.22 -3.92 12.14
N ARG A 125 -9.36 -3.21 12.13
CA ARG A 125 -10.64 -3.74 11.60
C ARG A 125 -10.58 -4.00 10.10
N TYR A 126 -9.90 -3.16 9.33
CA TYR A 126 -9.68 -3.38 7.90
C TYR A 126 -8.82 -4.62 7.66
N ALA A 127 -7.75 -4.80 8.43
CA ALA A 127 -6.89 -5.98 8.33
C ALA A 127 -7.64 -7.26 8.70
N GLU A 128 -8.43 -7.23 9.77
CA GLU A 128 -9.31 -8.34 10.16
C GLU A 128 -10.30 -8.69 9.03
N SER A 129 -11.05 -7.71 8.52
CA SER A 129 -12.02 -7.94 7.44
C SER A 129 -11.33 -8.46 6.17
N GLY A 130 -10.18 -7.89 5.82
CA GLY A 130 -9.37 -8.33 4.69
C GLY A 130 -8.88 -9.77 4.83
N ARG A 131 -8.50 -10.20 6.04
CA ARG A 131 -8.08 -11.58 6.32
C ARG A 131 -9.20 -12.57 6.12
N ILE A 132 -10.42 -12.22 6.55
CA ILE A 132 -11.61 -13.06 6.34
C ILE A 132 -11.88 -13.21 4.83
N GLU A 133 -11.89 -12.11 4.08
CA GLU A 133 -12.10 -12.17 2.62
C GLU A 133 -10.98 -12.95 1.90
N TRP A 134 -9.72 -12.74 2.31
CA TRP A 134 -8.57 -13.46 1.78
C TRP A 134 -8.73 -14.98 1.97
N ALA A 135 -9.02 -15.42 3.19
CA ALA A 135 -9.12 -16.83 3.48
C ALA A 135 -10.42 -17.47 2.95
N GLN A 136 -11.51 -16.72 2.80
CA GLN A 136 -12.69 -17.16 2.05
C GLN A 136 -12.38 -17.44 0.58
N LYS A 137 -11.47 -16.68 -0.03
CA LYS A 137 -11.04 -16.94 -1.41
C LYS A 137 -10.15 -18.16 -1.52
N LEU A 138 -9.24 -18.38 -0.56
CA LEU A 138 -8.51 -19.65 -0.47
C LEU A 138 -9.47 -20.85 -0.36
N ALA A 139 -10.54 -20.72 0.41
CA ALA A 139 -11.59 -21.72 0.50
C ALA A 139 -12.31 -22.01 -0.83
N GLN A 140 -12.41 -21.02 -1.71
CA GLN A 140 -12.99 -21.20 -3.05
C GLN A 140 -12.05 -21.96 -3.99
N LEU A 141 -10.73 -21.83 -3.77
CA LEU A 141 -9.70 -22.55 -4.51
C LEU A 141 -9.52 -24.01 -4.03
N ASP A 142 -10.10 -24.36 -2.88
CA ASP A 142 -10.10 -25.72 -2.31
C ASP A 142 -11.53 -26.18 -1.95
N PRO A 143 -12.35 -26.52 -2.98
CA PRO A 143 -13.73 -26.94 -2.77
C PRO A 143 -13.87 -28.19 -1.91
N GLU A 144 -12.89 -29.11 -1.96
CA GLU A 144 -12.90 -30.37 -1.23
C GLU A 144 -12.88 -30.14 0.30
N ASN A 145 -12.15 -29.12 0.76
CA ASN A 145 -12.06 -28.77 2.18
C ASN A 145 -12.88 -27.53 2.54
N LYS A 146 -13.82 -27.08 1.69
CA LYS A 146 -14.61 -25.85 1.88
C LYS A 146 -15.26 -25.75 3.26
N LYS A 147 -15.77 -26.86 3.80
CA LYS A 147 -16.34 -26.92 5.15
C LYS A 147 -15.29 -26.59 6.22
N ALA A 148 -14.11 -27.21 6.15
CA ALA A 148 -13.01 -26.96 7.09
C ALA A 148 -12.46 -25.53 6.98
N TRP A 149 -12.45 -24.93 5.78
CA TRP A 149 -12.13 -23.51 5.63
C TRP A 149 -13.18 -22.60 6.26
N SER A 150 -14.47 -22.93 6.12
CA SER A 150 -15.55 -22.10 6.68
C SER A 150 -15.56 -22.09 8.21
N THR A 151 -15.08 -23.16 8.86
CA THR A 151 -14.98 -23.23 10.32
C THR A 151 -13.81 -22.42 10.87
N LEU A 152 -12.86 -21.96 10.04
CA LEU A 152 -11.72 -21.17 10.51
C LEU A 152 -12.11 -19.82 11.14
N PHE A 153 -13.30 -19.32 10.81
CA PHE A 153 -13.86 -18.06 11.30
C PHE A 153 -15.04 -18.26 12.25
N ALA A 154 -15.27 -19.50 12.68
CA ALA A 154 -16.29 -19.86 13.65
C ALA A 154 -15.64 -20.58 14.85
N PRO A 155 -16.14 -20.38 16.09
CA PRO A 155 -15.58 -21.04 17.26
C PRO A 155 -16.09 -22.50 17.38
N THR A 156 -16.04 -23.27 16.30
CA THR A 156 -16.67 -24.61 16.25
C THR A 156 -15.66 -25.75 16.32
N GLU A 157 -14.53 -25.65 15.61
CA GLU A 157 -13.55 -26.74 15.48
C GLU A 157 -12.12 -26.16 15.52
N ALA A 158 -11.36 -26.30 14.44
CA ALA A 158 -10.09 -25.59 14.25
C ALA A 158 -10.37 -24.21 13.67
N GLY A 159 -9.73 -23.17 14.21
CA GLY A 159 -9.81 -21.84 13.64
C GLY A 159 -8.67 -20.93 14.00
N PHE A 160 -8.71 -19.74 13.40
CA PHE A 160 -7.69 -18.72 13.61
C PHE A 160 -7.91 -17.99 14.92
N ILE A 161 -6.85 -17.88 15.72
CA ILE A 161 -6.78 -16.97 16.87
C ILE A 161 -5.67 -15.97 16.62
N LEU A 162 -6.01 -14.69 16.60
CA LEU A 162 -5.03 -13.61 16.53
C LEU A 162 -4.30 -13.50 17.88
N ARG A 163 -3.00 -13.83 17.91
CA ARG A 163 -2.15 -13.73 19.09
C ARG A 163 -1.58 -12.32 19.25
N THR A 164 -1.07 -11.74 18.17
CA THR A 164 -0.49 -10.39 18.17
C THR A 164 -0.84 -9.68 16.87
N ILE A 165 -1.08 -8.37 16.96
CA ILE A 165 -1.16 -7.48 15.80
C ILE A 165 -0.34 -6.22 16.06
N THR A 166 0.53 -5.88 15.13
CA THR A 166 1.33 -4.64 15.16
C THR A 166 0.97 -3.79 13.97
N THR A 167 0.73 -2.50 14.17
CA THR A 167 0.28 -1.57 13.11
C THR A 167 1.19 -0.36 13.01
N GLU A 168 1.72 -0.14 11.81
CA GLU A 168 2.53 1.01 11.45
C GLU A 168 1.73 1.95 10.54
N PHE A 169 1.31 3.09 11.08
CA PHE A 169 0.59 4.13 10.34
C PHE A 169 1.57 4.94 9.48
N LYS A 170 1.26 5.10 8.19
CA LYS A 170 2.13 5.78 7.21
C LYS A 170 1.68 7.20 6.87
N PHE A 171 0.38 7.49 6.94
CA PHE A 171 -0.17 8.84 6.88
C PHE A 171 -1.62 8.90 7.36
N PRO A 172 -2.13 10.09 7.78
CA PRO A 172 -3.52 10.27 8.18
C PRO A 172 -4.46 10.26 6.97
N MET A 173 -4.95 9.08 6.58
CA MET A 173 -5.92 8.91 5.49
C MET A 173 -7.27 9.52 5.87
N ARG A 174 -7.98 10.10 4.89
CA ARG A 174 -9.24 10.81 5.11
C ARG A 174 -10.33 10.28 4.19
N TRP A 175 -11.58 10.52 4.57
CA TRP A 175 -12.68 10.44 3.64
C TRP A 175 -12.71 11.69 2.73
N PRO A 176 -13.06 11.57 1.44
CA PRO A 176 -13.32 10.32 0.70
C PRO A 176 -12.03 9.64 0.23
N ASP A 177 -11.96 8.32 0.36
CA ASP A 177 -10.92 7.46 -0.22
C ASP A 177 -11.50 6.05 -0.41
N HIS A 178 -10.78 5.17 -1.10
CA HIS A 178 -11.03 3.73 -1.12
C HIS A 178 -9.80 2.99 -0.59
N ILE A 179 -10.03 1.88 0.08
CA ILE A 179 -8.97 0.99 0.56
C ILE A 179 -8.96 -0.31 -0.24
N SER A 180 -7.75 -0.80 -0.51
CA SER A 180 -7.52 -2.20 -0.88
C SER A 180 -6.61 -2.84 0.15
N ILE A 181 -6.98 -4.03 0.62
CA ILE A 181 -6.27 -4.75 1.68
C ILE A 181 -5.66 -6.02 1.09
N TYR A 182 -4.36 -6.20 1.30
CA TYR A 182 -3.64 -7.38 0.84
C TYR A 182 -2.96 -8.05 2.01
N HIS A 183 -2.99 -9.38 2.01
CA HIS A 183 -2.34 -10.25 2.97
C HIS A 183 -1.32 -11.11 2.23
N LYS A 184 -0.19 -11.38 2.87
CA LYS A 184 0.78 -12.38 2.41
C LYS A 184 1.32 -13.14 3.61
N LEU A 185 1.70 -14.40 3.41
CA LEU A 185 2.51 -15.14 4.36
C LEU A 185 3.88 -14.45 4.49
N HIS A 186 4.37 -14.30 5.72
CA HIS A 186 5.66 -13.67 6.00
C HIS A 186 6.84 -14.61 5.71
N ASN A 187 6.69 -15.90 6.01
CA ASN A 187 7.68 -16.94 5.78
C ASN A 187 7.07 -18.14 5.04
N GLU A 188 7.92 -18.98 4.45
CA GLU A 188 7.52 -20.29 3.94
C GLU A 188 6.94 -21.13 5.08
N PRO A 189 5.72 -21.69 4.93
CA PRO A 189 5.12 -22.51 5.96
C PRO A 189 5.83 -23.88 6.05
N THR A 190 5.86 -24.46 7.25
CA THR A 190 6.29 -25.83 7.50
C THR A 190 5.13 -26.69 8.03
N PRO A 191 5.13 -28.02 7.82
CA PRO A 191 4.04 -28.88 8.29
C PRO A 191 3.80 -28.85 9.80
N ASP A 192 4.85 -28.56 10.58
CA ASP A 192 4.83 -28.56 12.05
C ASP A 192 4.44 -27.19 12.64
N ASP A 193 4.27 -26.17 11.79
CA ASP A 193 3.88 -24.84 12.23
C ASP A 193 2.51 -24.89 12.92
N ALA A 194 2.42 -24.28 14.10
CA ALA A 194 1.16 -24.08 14.82
C ALA A 194 0.67 -22.62 14.73
N ALA A 195 1.37 -21.79 13.96
CA ALA A 195 1.10 -20.38 13.79
C ALA A 195 1.55 -19.93 12.39
N ILE A 196 0.88 -18.93 11.85
CA ILE A 196 1.32 -18.22 10.66
C ILE A 196 1.47 -16.74 10.99
N VAL A 197 2.44 -16.09 10.37
CA VAL A 197 2.55 -14.63 10.39
C VAL A 197 2.09 -14.10 9.04
N LEU A 198 1.10 -13.21 9.05
CA LEU A 198 0.65 -12.50 7.87
C LEU A 198 1.18 -11.07 7.89
N ASP A 199 1.87 -10.67 6.83
CA ASP A 199 2.08 -9.26 6.54
C ASP A 199 0.81 -8.73 5.86
N VAL A 200 0.41 -7.52 6.25
CA VAL A 200 -0.78 -6.86 5.73
C VAL A 200 -0.43 -5.46 5.27
N VAL A 201 -0.99 -5.04 4.14
CA VAL A 201 -0.90 -3.67 3.66
C VAL A 201 -2.29 -3.10 3.39
N VAL A 202 -2.56 -1.96 4.02
CA VAL A 202 -3.74 -1.14 3.78
C VAL A 202 -3.35 -0.08 2.75
N MET A 203 -3.78 -0.26 1.50
CA MET A 203 -3.47 0.67 0.41
C MET A 203 -4.55 1.74 0.29
N SER A 204 -4.12 3.01 0.26
CA SER A 204 -4.99 4.10 -0.19
C SER A 204 -5.03 4.13 -1.71
N GLU A 205 -6.24 4.12 -2.25
CA GLU A 205 -6.50 4.15 -3.68
C GLU A 205 -6.35 5.56 -4.27
N LEU A 206 -6.76 6.58 -3.50
CA LEU A 206 -6.60 7.97 -3.88
C LEU A 206 -5.13 8.39 -3.92
N HIS A 207 -4.35 7.99 -2.91
CA HIS A 207 -2.94 8.40 -2.78
C HIS A 207 -1.98 7.40 -3.43
N GLN A 208 -2.48 6.23 -3.83
CA GLN A 208 -1.74 5.15 -4.48
C GLN A 208 -0.50 4.71 -3.71
N ARG A 209 -0.64 4.63 -2.38
CA ARG A 209 0.45 4.24 -1.48
C ARG A 209 -0.07 3.57 -0.20
N PRO A 210 0.77 2.82 0.53
CA PRO A 210 0.39 2.27 1.82
C PRO A 210 -0.05 3.37 2.81
N ALA A 211 -1.25 3.22 3.37
CA ALA A 211 -1.76 4.03 4.48
C ALA A 211 -1.36 3.45 5.83
N ALA A 212 -1.32 2.12 5.94
CA ALA A 212 -0.75 1.40 7.06
C ALA A 212 -0.15 0.07 6.61
N ARG A 213 0.80 -0.44 7.40
CA ARG A 213 1.31 -1.80 7.31
C ARG A 213 1.06 -2.50 8.63
N LEU A 214 0.69 -3.77 8.60
CA LEU A 214 0.45 -4.56 9.79
C LEU A 214 1.17 -5.90 9.70
N SER A 215 1.47 -6.47 10.86
CA SER A 215 1.92 -7.85 11.02
C SER A 215 0.97 -8.55 11.99
N GLU A 216 0.41 -9.66 11.56
CA GLU A 216 -0.57 -10.45 12.30
C GLU A 216 0.01 -11.83 12.60
N ASP A 217 0.19 -12.15 13.87
CA ASP A 217 0.60 -13.46 14.32
C ASP A 217 -0.63 -14.27 14.72
N ILE A 218 -0.91 -15.34 13.97
CA ILE A 218 -2.17 -16.08 14.02
C ILE A 218 -1.87 -17.53 14.38
N LEU A 219 -2.46 -17.99 15.48
CA LEU A 219 -2.42 -19.38 15.90
C LEU A 219 -3.50 -20.19 15.19
N ILE A 220 -3.18 -21.45 14.90
CA ILE A 220 -4.19 -22.46 14.57
C ILE A 220 -4.63 -23.12 15.87
N TYR A 221 -5.88 -22.89 16.25
CA TYR A 221 -6.40 -23.29 17.55
C TYR A 221 -7.57 -24.25 17.41
N ASP A 222 -7.52 -25.36 18.14
CA ASP A 222 -8.64 -26.26 18.30
C ASP A 222 -9.49 -25.79 19.49
N TYR A 223 -10.66 -25.25 19.20
CA TYR A 223 -11.59 -24.73 20.20
C TYR A 223 -12.26 -25.83 21.02
N THR A 224 -12.33 -27.06 20.53
CA THR A 224 -12.90 -28.19 21.27
C THR A 224 -11.95 -28.71 22.34
N ARG A 225 -10.64 -28.74 22.02
CA ARG A 225 -9.57 -29.21 22.93
C ARG A 225 -8.85 -28.09 23.67
N ALA A 226 -9.20 -26.84 23.38
CA ALA A 226 -8.56 -25.64 23.92
C ALA A 226 -7.02 -25.66 23.78
N LYS A 227 -6.51 -26.06 22.62
CA LYS A 227 -5.07 -26.21 22.38
C LYS A 227 -4.68 -25.76 20.96
N LYS A 228 -3.48 -25.18 20.82
CA LYS A 228 -2.87 -24.98 19.51
C LYS A 228 -2.58 -26.31 18.82
N ILE A 229 -2.79 -26.36 17.51
CA ILE A 229 -2.52 -27.53 16.67
C ILE A 229 -1.60 -27.14 15.52
N ALA A 230 -0.90 -28.14 14.97
CA ALA A 230 -0.14 -27.94 13.73
C ALA A 230 -1.09 -27.64 12.55
N LEU A 231 -0.56 -27.05 11.49
CA LEU A 231 -1.30 -26.77 10.26
C LEU A 231 -1.96 -28.05 9.73
N PRO A 232 -3.29 -28.05 9.55
CA PRO A 232 -3.96 -29.14 8.83
C PRO A 232 -3.36 -29.29 7.43
N LYS A 233 -3.26 -30.53 6.93
CA LYS A 233 -2.61 -30.85 5.64
C LYS A 233 -3.13 -30.00 4.47
N PHE A 234 -4.45 -29.81 4.36
CA PHE A 234 -5.05 -29.01 3.29
C PHE A 234 -4.60 -27.54 3.36
N MET A 235 -4.51 -27.00 4.57
CA MET A 235 -4.11 -25.62 4.83
C MET A 235 -2.61 -25.42 4.54
N TYR A 236 -1.76 -26.35 4.99
CA TYR A 236 -0.34 -26.35 4.67
C TYR A 236 -0.11 -26.35 3.16
N SER A 237 -0.77 -27.25 2.41
CA SER A 237 -0.65 -27.32 0.96
C SER A 237 -1.06 -26.01 0.28
N MET A 238 -2.19 -25.42 0.68
CA MET A 238 -2.68 -24.15 0.15
C MET A 238 -1.74 -22.99 0.48
N PHE A 239 -1.19 -22.95 1.70
CA PHE A 239 -0.25 -21.91 2.11
C PHE A 239 1.09 -22.04 1.41
N LEU A 240 1.60 -23.26 1.22
CA LEU A 240 2.84 -23.49 0.47
C LEU A 240 2.70 -23.06 -1.00
N GLU A 241 1.56 -23.38 -1.64
CA GLU A 241 1.27 -22.89 -2.99
C GLU A 241 1.18 -21.35 -3.01
N THR A 242 0.45 -20.76 -2.06
CA THR A 242 0.32 -19.31 -1.95
C THR A 242 1.67 -18.65 -1.78
N TRP A 243 2.55 -19.18 -0.92
CA TRP A 243 3.91 -18.68 -0.71
C TRP A 243 4.73 -18.69 -2.01
N LYS A 244 4.70 -19.80 -2.78
CA LYS A 244 5.40 -19.88 -4.07
C LYS A 244 4.90 -18.82 -5.05
N LEU A 245 3.59 -18.59 -5.10
CA LEU A 245 3.01 -17.54 -5.93
C LEU A 245 3.45 -16.14 -5.47
N GLN A 246 3.60 -15.91 -4.16
CA GLN A 246 4.11 -14.63 -3.63
C GLN A 246 5.55 -14.37 -4.08
N GLU A 247 6.42 -15.38 -4.02
CA GLU A 247 7.81 -15.27 -4.45
C GLU A 247 7.91 -14.99 -5.95
N GLU A 248 7.10 -15.69 -6.75
CA GLU A 248 7.04 -15.46 -8.18
C GLU A 248 6.48 -14.07 -8.52
N ALA A 249 5.41 -13.64 -7.85
CA ALA A 249 4.85 -12.30 -8.01
C ALA A 249 5.88 -11.23 -7.65
N ARG A 250 6.65 -11.42 -6.57
CA ARG A 250 7.75 -10.53 -6.19
C ARG A 250 8.75 -10.41 -7.31
N ARG A 251 9.26 -11.54 -7.82
CA ARG A 251 10.26 -11.59 -8.89
C ARG A 251 9.77 -10.88 -10.16
N VAL A 252 8.60 -11.26 -10.67
CA VAL A 252 8.04 -10.72 -11.92
C VAL A 252 7.78 -9.21 -11.82
N ASN A 253 7.24 -8.74 -10.69
CA ASN A 253 6.93 -7.33 -10.51
C ASN A 253 8.16 -6.47 -10.24
N MET A 254 9.17 -7.01 -9.55
CA MET A 254 10.48 -6.37 -9.41
C MET A 254 11.14 -6.16 -10.78
N GLU A 255 11.17 -7.20 -11.63
CA GLU A 255 11.71 -7.11 -13.00
C GLU A 255 10.92 -6.10 -13.84
N LYS A 256 9.59 -6.08 -13.73
CA LYS A 256 8.74 -5.14 -14.44
C LYS A 256 8.98 -3.70 -13.99
N GLY A 257 9.09 -3.46 -12.69
CA GLY A 257 9.42 -2.15 -12.14
C GLY A 257 10.81 -1.67 -12.53
N ALA A 258 11.80 -2.58 -12.57
CA ALA A 258 13.15 -2.28 -13.04
C ALA A 258 13.16 -1.87 -14.52
N ARG A 259 12.47 -2.63 -15.39
CA ARG A 259 12.32 -2.28 -16.81
C ARG A 259 11.67 -0.90 -16.98
N ILE A 260 10.59 -0.61 -16.26
CA ILE A 260 9.97 0.73 -16.28
C ILE A 260 10.98 1.81 -15.85
N GLY A 261 11.77 1.55 -14.80
CA GLY A 261 12.80 2.46 -14.34
C GLY A 261 13.89 2.75 -15.38
N GLU A 262 14.32 1.73 -16.13
CA GLU A 262 15.28 1.82 -17.22
C GLU A 262 14.71 2.60 -18.43
N GLU A 263 13.47 2.31 -18.82
CA GLU A 263 12.77 3.02 -19.87
C GLU A 263 12.62 4.51 -19.56
N VAL A 264 12.25 4.85 -18.33
CA VAL A 264 12.20 6.24 -17.86
C VAL A 264 13.60 6.85 -17.86
N ARG A 265 14.63 6.11 -17.45
CA ARG A 265 16.01 6.62 -17.49
C ARG A 265 16.46 6.94 -18.91
N ARG A 266 16.11 6.08 -19.88
CA ARG A 266 16.40 6.32 -21.30
C ARG A 266 15.70 7.58 -21.79
N LEU A 267 14.43 7.78 -21.44
CA LEU A 267 13.71 9.03 -21.73
C LEU A 267 14.40 10.26 -21.12
N GLU A 268 14.90 10.18 -19.89
CA GLU A 268 15.63 11.30 -19.26
C GLU A 268 16.90 11.67 -20.03
N VAL A 269 17.72 10.68 -20.42
CA VAL A 269 18.93 10.89 -21.22
C VAL A 269 18.60 11.50 -22.56
N GLU A 270 17.52 11.08 -23.21
CA GLU A 270 17.13 11.59 -24.53
C GLU A 270 16.46 12.97 -24.46
N THR A 271 16.09 13.46 -23.26
CA THR A 271 15.37 14.74 -23.06
C THR A 271 16.23 15.78 -22.36
N TRP A 272 16.25 15.77 -21.02
CA TRP A 272 16.82 16.83 -20.20
C TRP A 272 18.22 16.53 -19.65
N ASP A 273 18.61 15.25 -19.57
CA ASP A 273 19.91 14.80 -19.04
C ASP A 273 20.90 14.43 -20.16
N ARG A 274 20.74 15.03 -21.35
CA ARG A 274 21.75 15.02 -22.44
C ARG A 274 22.69 16.21 -22.32
N GLU A 275 23.89 16.03 -22.86
CA GLU A 275 24.85 17.13 -22.99
C GLU A 275 24.27 18.25 -23.89
N GLY A 276 24.31 19.49 -23.40
CA GLY A 276 23.77 20.65 -24.11
C GLY A 276 22.24 20.75 -24.15
N ALA A 277 21.52 20.04 -23.27
CA ALA A 277 20.07 20.17 -23.18
C ALA A 277 19.65 21.61 -22.85
N VAL A 278 18.75 22.16 -23.67
CA VAL A 278 18.10 23.46 -23.45
C VAL A 278 16.61 23.21 -23.28
N GLU A 279 16.04 23.78 -22.22
CA GLU A 279 14.62 23.66 -21.91
C GLU A 279 13.79 24.36 -22.98
N ASP A 280 12.76 23.69 -23.49
CA ASP A 280 11.80 24.28 -24.41
C ASP A 280 10.83 25.17 -23.63
N MET A 281 10.92 26.48 -23.86
CA MET A 281 10.10 27.48 -23.18
C MET A 281 8.75 27.69 -23.89
N GLY A 282 8.44 26.91 -24.92
CA GLY A 282 7.34 27.17 -25.83
C GLY A 282 7.65 28.35 -26.76
N SER A 283 7.03 28.32 -27.93
CA SER A 283 7.03 29.43 -28.89
C SER A 283 5.67 30.13 -28.92
#